data_AF-A0A9E3UVJ1-F1
#
_entry.id   AF-A0A9E3UVJ1-F1
#
_cell.length_a   1.000
_cell.length_b   1.000
_cell.length_c   1.000
_cell.angle_alpha   90.00
_cell.angle_beta   90.00
_cell.angle_gamma   90.00
#
_symmetry.space_group_name_H-M   'P 1'
#
loop_
_entity.id
_entity.type
_entity.pdbx_description
1 polymer ?
#
loop_
_entity_poly.entity_id
_entity_poly.type
_entity_poly.pdbx_seq_one_letter_code
_entity_poly.pdbx_strand_id
1 'polypeptide(L)'
;MRTPRIKADPSLPAVYHCMSRVAGRLPLLDDSAKHKLLNILHHLARFCDIDIITFCMMSNHFHLLIRVPPKPLPDSIPDDVILAKLEDFYGPKATLPTLARAALNKGQPIPDDIRQAVLSRIADLSVFLQEFK
;
A
#
# COMPACT_ATOMS: atom_id res chain seq x y z
N MET A 1 -27.33 2.26 6.96
CA MET A 1 -26.49 3.39 6.47
C MET A 1 -25.06 3.10 6.91
N ARG A 2 -24.06 3.18 6.02
CA ARG A 2 -22.66 2.89 6.38
C ARG A 2 -22.08 4.09 7.11
N THR A 3 -21.58 3.90 8.33
CA THR A 3 -20.93 4.98 9.09
C THR A 3 -19.67 5.44 8.35
N PRO A 4 -19.40 6.76 8.26
CA PRO A 4 -18.13 7.27 7.76
C PRO A 4 -16.97 6.65 8.53
N ARG A 5 -15.90 6.28 7.83
CA ARG A 5 -14.69 5.81 8.49
C ARG A 5 -14.05 6.99 9.23
N ILE A 6 -13.72 6.78 10.50
CA ILE A 6 -12.92 7.75 11.26
C ILE A 6 -11.49 7.67 10.72
N LYS A 7 -10.99 8.77 10.16
CA LYS A 7 -9.58 8.96 9.83
C LYS A 7 -9.02 10.00 10.80
N ALA A 8 -7.89 9.69 11.42
CA ALA A 8 -7.14 10.64 12.21
C ALA A 8 -6.61 11.78 11.32
N ASP A 9 -6.14 12.84 11.96
CA ASP A 9 -5.40 13.92 11.30
C ASP A 9 -4.21 13.32 10.50
N PRO A 10 -4.10 13.58 9.19
CA PRO A 10 -3.01 13.06 8.36
C PRO A 10 -1.61 13.47 8.81
N SER A 11 -1.46 14.53 9.61
CA SER A 11 -0.18 14.99 10.13
C SER A 11 0.31 14.19 11.36
N LEU A 12 -0.53 13.33 11.93
CA LEU A 12 -0.22 12.53 13.11
C LEU A 12 -0.21 11.03 12.78
N PRO A 13 0.65 10.24 13.45
CA PRO A 13 0.58 8.79 13.33
C PRO A 13 -0.72 8.28 13.94
N ALA A 14 -1.30 7.23 13.33
CA ALA A 14 -2.52 6.62 13.82
C ALA A 14 -2.49 5.09 13.69
N VAL A 15 -3.12 4.40 14.65
CA VAL A 15 -3.24 2.94 14.65
C VAL A 15 -4.68 2.55 14.42
N TYR A 16 -4.89 1.62 13.49
CA TYR A 16 -6.21 1.15 13.09
C TYR A 16 -6.30 -0.36 13.22
N HIS A 17 -7.41 -0.82 13.79
CA HIS A 17 -7.85 -2.20 13.63
C HIS A 17 -8.73 -2.30 12.38
N CYS A 18 -8.30 -3.10 11.42
CA CYS A 18 -8.98 -3.30 10.15
C CYS A 18 -9.41 -4.75 10.04
N MET A 19 -10.60 -4.97 9.50
CA MET A 19 -11.10 -6.32 9.21
C MET A 19 -11.84 -6.33 7.88
N SER A 20 -11.65 -7.41 7.12
CA SER A 20 -12.41 -7.67 5.90
C SER A 20 -12.85 -9.12 5.88
N ARG A 21 -14.06 -9.36 5.38
CA ARG A 21 -14.64 -10.71 5.25
C ARG A 21 -14.70 -11.08 3.77
N VAL A 22 -14.45 -12.35 3.50
CA VAL A 22 -14.70 -12.95 2.18
C VAL A 22 -16.18 -12.78 1.83
N ALA A 23 -16.47 -12.53 0.55
CA ALA A 23 -17.84 -12.41 0.05
C ALA A 23 -18.67 -13.65 0.45
N GLY A 24 -19.89 -13.43 0.93
CA GLY A 24 -20.75 -14.52 1.43
C GLY A 24 -20.28 -15.18 2.72
N ARG A 25 -19.19 -14.72 3.36
CA ARG A 25 -18.59 -15.29 4.59
C ARG A 25 -18.14 -16.74 4.46
N LEU A 26 -17.90 -17.17 3.22
CA LEU A 26 -17.48 -18.53 2.89
C LEU A 26 -16.02 -18.76 3.33
N PRO A 27 -15.67 -19.97 3.82
CA PRO A 27 -14.32 -20.30 4.26
C PRO A 27 -13.41 -20.63 3.07
N LEU A 28 -13.16 -19.65 2.19
CA LEU A 28 -12.39 -19.83 0.94
C LEU A 28 -10.88 -19.66 1.09
N LEU A 29 -10.40 -19.19 2.25
CA LEU A 29 -8.97 -19.01 2.51
C LEU A 29 -8.41 -20.29 3.12
N ASP A 30 -7.94 -21.19 2.26
CA ASP A 30 -7.09 -22.31 2.64
C ASP A 30 -5.68 -21.83 3.03
N ASP A 31 -4.81 -22.75 3.44
CA ASP A 31 -3.48 -22.36 3.91
C ASP A 31 -2.61 -21.76 2.79
N SER A 32 -2.76 -22.23 1.54
CA SER A 32 -2.06 -21.65 0.39
C SER A 32 -2.49 -20.20 0.13
N ALA A 33 -3.80 -19.96 0.14
CA ALA A 33 -4.40 -18.64 -0.01
C ALA A 33 -3.99 -17.70 1.12
N LYS A 34 -3.96 -18.16 2.38
CA LYS A 34 -3.47 -17.37 3.52
C LYS A 34 -2.01 -16.96 3.33
N HIS A 35 -1.13 -17.87 2.91
CA HIS A 35 0.27 -17.55 2.64
C HIS A 35 0.42 -16.55 1.49
N LYS A 36 -0.36 -16.71 0.41
CA LYS A 36 -0.34 -15.77 -0.70
C LYS A 36 -0.82 -14.38 -0.28
N LEU A 37 -1.90 -14.30 0.49
CA LEU A 37 -2.40 -13.05 1.05
C LEU A 37 -1.38 -12.40 1.97
N LEU A 38 -0.67 -13.16 2.79
CA LEU A 38 0.39 -12.63 3.65
C LEU A 38 1.53 -12.01 2.83
N ASN A 39 1.93 -12.65 1.73
CA ASN A 39 2.93 -12.11 0.82
C ASN A 39 2.46 -10.80 0.18
N ILE A 40 1.21 -10.75 -0.29
CA ILE A 40 0.61 -9.52 -0.86
C ILE A 40 0.53 -8.43 0.20
N LEU A 41 0.10 -8.77 1.43
CA LEU A 41 -0.02 -7.86 2.56
C LEU A 41 1.29 -7.13 2.83
N HIS A 42 2.39 -7.87 3.03
CA HIS A 42 3.69 -7.28 3.33
C HIS A 42 4.26 -6.50 2.16
N HIS A 43 4.10 -7.02 0.94
CA HIS A 43 4.61 -6.38 -0.25
C HIS A 43 3.91 -5.03 -0.51
N LEU A 44 2.59 -4.99 -0.38
CA LEU A 44 1.80 -3.76 -0.50
C LEU A 44 2.06 -2.78 0.65
N ALA A 45 2.21 -3.27 1.89
CA ALA A 45 2.48 -2.42 3.05
C ALA A 45 3.80 -1.66 2.91
N ARG A 46 4.87 -2.31 2.41
CA ARG A 46 6.15 -1.63 2.11
C ARG A 46 6.00 -0.56 1.04
N PHE A 47 5.23 -0.84 -0.01
CA PHE A 47 5.02 0.12 -1.08
C PHE A 47 4.26 1.36 -0.59
N CYS A 48 3.19 1.17 0.18
CA CYS A 48 2.35 2.22 0.73
C CYS A 48 2.91 2.96 1.96
N ASP A 49 4.10 2.60 2.47
CA ASP A 49 4.63 3.09 3.77
C ASP A 49 3.65 2.87 4.92
N ILE A 50 3.24 1.62 5.10
CA ILE A 50 2.32 1.20 6.14
C ILE A 50 2.99 0.15 7.03
N ASP A 51 2.90 0.35 8.34
CA ASP A 51 3.47 -0.55 9.32
C ASP A 51 2.42 -1.58 9.77
N ILE A 52 2.66 -2.86 9.50
CA ILE A 52 1.84 -3.94 10.04
C ILE A 52 2.35 -4.26 11.44
N ILE A 53 1.55 -3.93 12.47
CA ILE A 53 1.88 -4.25 13.86
C ILE A 53 1.61 -5.74 14.13
N THR A 54 0.44 -6.22 13.72
CA THR A 54 0.08 -7.63 13.81
C THR A 54 -1.06 -7.96 12.85
N PHE A 55 -1.29 -9.25 12.60
CA PHE A 55 -2.36 -9.72 11.74
C PHE A 55 -2.88 -11.10 12.19
N CYS A 56 -4.08 -11.44 11.75
CA CYS A 56 -4.65 -12.79 11.88
C CYS A 56 -5.38 -13.14 10.58
N MET A 57 -4.98 -14.23 9.92
CA MET A 57 -5.61 -14.75 8.72
C MET A 57 -6.49 -15.95 9.09
N MET A 58 -7.81 -15.81 8.94
CA MET A 58 -8.79 -16.87 9.18
C MET A 58 -9.32 -17.41 7.85
N SER A 59 -10.13 -18.47 7.88
CA SER A 59 -10.63 -19.11 6.65
C SER A 59 -11.62 -18.25 5.85
N ASN A 60 -12.32 -17.31 6.49
CA ASN A 60 -13.34 -16.47 5.84
C ASN A 60 -13.19 -14.96 6.09
N HIS A 61 -12.14 -14.54 6.79
CA HIS A 61 -11.83 -13.13 7.05
C HIS A 61 -10.41 -12.95 7.55
N PHE A 62 -9.99 -11.70 7.68
CA PHE A 62 -8.73 -11.35 8.33
C PHE A 62 -8.91 -10.15 9.25
N HIS A 63 -7.98 -10.02 10.18
CA HIS A 63 -7.79 -8.85 11.04
C HIS A 63 -6.37 -8.33 10.87
N LEU A 64 -6.23 -7.00 10.76
CA LEU A 64 -4.95 -6.31 10.71
C LEU A 64 -4.94 -5.24 11.80
N LEU A 65 -3.83 -5.13 12.53
CA LEU A 65 -3.52 -3.96 13.33
C LEU A 65 -2.38 -3.21 12.64
N ILE A 66 -2.68 -2.01 12.18
CA ILE A 66 -1.79 -1.26 11.29
C ILE A 66 -1.52 0.11 11.89
N ARG A 67 -0.27 0.56 11.80
CA ARG A 67 0.12 1.96 12.01
C ARG A 67 0.32 2.65 10.66
N VAL A 68 -0.34 3.78 10.52
CA VAL A 68 -0.17 4.71 9.40
C VAL A 68 0.70 5.85 9.91
N PRO A 69 1.87 6.11 9.30
CA PRO A 69 2.70 7.26 9.66
C PRO A 69 2.03 8.58 9.23
N PRO A 70 2.52 9.74 9.69
CA PRO A 70 2.14 11.02 9.12
C PRO A 70 2.30 11.03 7.60
N LYS A 71 1.32 11.59 6.90
CA LYS A 71 1.38 11.71 5.45
C LYS A 71 2.49 12.70 5.08
N PRO A 72 3.49 12.28 4.28
CA PRO A 72 4.54 13.17 3.82
C PRO A 72 3.97 14.27 2.92
N LEU A 73 4.66 15.40 2.85
CA LEU A 73 4.33 16.43 1.87
C LEU A 73 4.61 15.87 0.45
N PRO A 74 3.74 16.11 -0.55
CA PRO A 74 3.94 15.57 -1.88
C PRO A 74 5.31 15.89 -2.49
N ASP A 75 5.83 17.10 -2.22
CA ASP A 75 7.11 17.56 -2.75
C ASP A 75 8.31 17.11 -1.91
N SER A 76 8.08 16.49 -0.74
CA SER A 76 9.16 16.02 0.14
C SER A 76 9.66 14.63 -0.20
N ILE A 77 9.04 13.91 -1.14
CA ILE A 77 9.49 12.57 -1.57
C ILE A 77 10.36 12.71 -2.83
N PRO A 78 11.67 12.44 -2.75
CA PRO A 78 12.57 12.49 -3.91
C PRO A 78 12.22 11.45 -4.99
N ASP A 79 12.54 11.75 -6.25
CA ASP A 79 12.22 10.86 -7.37
C ASP A 79 12.98 9.52 -7.33
N ASP A 80 14.19 9.48 -6.79
CA ASP A 80 14.96 8.24 -6.60
C ASP A 80 14.27 7.30 -5.61
N VAL A 81 13.63 7.84 -4.56
CA VAL A 81 12.80 7.06 -3.63
C VAL A 81 11.56 6.50 -4.34
N ILE A 82 10.91 7.29 -5.20
CA ILE A 82 9.76 6.83 -5.99
C ILE A 82 10.18 5.70 -6.92
N LEU A 83 11.31 5.84 -7.61
CA LEU A 83 11.84 4.80 -8.47
C LEU A 83 12.17 3.52 -7.70
N ALA A 84 12.84 3.64 -6.54
CA ALA A 84 13.12 2.49 -5.69
C ALA A 84 11.85 1.74 -5.26
N LYS A 85 10.79 2.46 -4.90
CA LYS A 85 9.48 1.86 -4.58
C LYS A 85 8.85 1.16 -5.77
N LEU A 86 8.91 1.78 -6.95
CA LEU A 86 8.41 1.18 -8.19
C LEU A 86 9.16 -0.12 -8.52
N GLU A 87 10.49 -0.12 -8.38
CA GLU A 87 11.33 -1.30 -8.65
C GLU A 87 11.11 -2.42 -7.64
N ASP A 88 10.99 -2.12 -6.34
CA ASP A 88 10.66 -3.13 -5.32
C ASP A 88 9.28 -3.75 -5.56
N PHE A 89 8.29 -2.94 -5.95
CA PHE A 89 6.91 -3.39 -6.06
C PHE A 89 6.56 -4.07 -7.39
N TYR A 90 6.89 -3.42 -8.51
CA TYR A 90 6.57 -3.93 -9.84
C TYR A 90 7.68 -4.78 -10.46
N GLY A 91 8.89 -4.69 -9.90
CA GLY A 91 10.10 -5.29 -10.47
C GLY A 91 10.78 -4.36 -11.48
N PRO A 92 12.13 -4.36 -11.56
CA PRO A 92 12.89 -3.34 -12.29
C PRO A 92 12.67 -3.32 -13.81
N LYS A 93 12.14 -4.42 -14.38
CA LYS A 93 11.86 -4.56 -15.81
C LYS A 93 10.42 -4.21 -16.19
N ALA A 94 9.57 -3.87 -15.22
CA ALA A 94 8.21 -3.46 -15.50
C ALA A 94 8.18 -2.07 -16.18
N THR A 95 7.08 -1.76 -16.85
CA THR A 95 6.93 -0.53 -17.64
C THR A 95 7.12 0.73 -16.80
N LEU A 96 6.46 0.84 -15.63
CA LEU A 96 6.53 2.06 -14.80
C LEU A 96 7.94 2.35 -14.26
N PRO A 97 8.65 1.39 -13.62
CA PRO A 97 10.04 1.60 -13.24
C PRO A 97 10.96 1.92 -14.41
N THR A 98 10.78 1.25 -15.56
CA THR A 98 11.60 1.49 -16.76
C THR A 98 11.45 2.93 -17.26
N LEU A 99 10.22 3.44 -17.32
CA LEU A 99 9.94 4.82 -17.74
C LEU A 99 10.49 5.84 -16.74
N ALA A 100 10.27 5.62 -15.44
CA ALA A 100 10.82 6.48 -14.38
C ALA A 100 12.36 6.50 -14.41
N ARG A 101 13.00 5.33 -14.54
CA ARG A 101 14.46 5.20 -14.68
C ARG A 101 14.97 5.93 -15.91
N ALA A 102 14.30 5.80 -17.05
CA ALA A 102 14.69 6.47 -18.29
C ALA A 102 14.59 8.00 -18.19
N ALA A 103 13.61 8.55 -17.47
CA ALA A 103 13.51 9.97 -17.19
C ALA A 103 14.68 10.46 -16.32
N LEU A 104 14.94 9.78 -15.20
CA LEU A 104 16.04 10.16 -14.30
C LEU A 104 17.42 10.07 -14.97
N ASN A 105 17.65 9.05 -15.80
CA ASN A 105 18.90 8.91 -16.56
C ASN A 105 19.14 10.06 -17.55
N LYS A 106 18.07 10.75 -17.99
CA LYS A 106 18.15 11.95 -18.84
C LYS A 106 18.24 13.25 -18.03
N GLY A 107 18.31 13.18 -16.71
CA GLY A 107 18.26 14.34 -15.82
C GLY A 107 16.87 15.00 -15.78
N GLN A 108 15.82 14.29 -16.17
CA GLN A 108 14.43 14.77 -16.14
C GLN A 108 13.73 14.23 -14.90
N PRO A 109 12.77 14.97 -14.31
CA PRO A 109 11.95 14.44 -13.23
C PRO A 109 11.10 13.25 -13.70
N ILE A 110 10.65 12.44 -12.75
CA ILE A 110 9.67 11.37 -13.04
C ILE A 110 8.38 12.01 -13.59
N PRO A 111 7.77 11.44 -14.64
CA PRO A 111 6.49 11.90 -15.17
C PRO A 111 5.43 12.07 -14.07
N ASP A 112 4.71 13.19 -14.09
CA ASP A 112 3.76 13.57 -13.04
C ASP A 112 2.66 12.51 -12.80
N ASP A 113 2.19 11.85 -13.85
CA ASP A 113 1.21 10.78 -13.76
C ASP A 113 1.73 9.58 -12.97
N ILE A 114 2.98 9.17 -13.21
CA ILE A 114 3.65 8.10 -12.46
C ILE A 114 3.88 8.54 -11.01
N ARG A 115 4.36 9.77 -10.81
CA ARG A 115 4.59 10.35 -9.49
C ARG A 115 3.31 10.39 -8.67
N GLN A 116 2.24 10.96 -9.20
CA GLN A 116 0.93 11.04 -8.52
C GLN A 116 0.32 9.65 -8.28
N ALA A 117 0.51 8.71 -9.22
CA ALA A 117 0.10 7.34 -8.99
C ALA A 117 0.76 6.78 -7.74
N VAL A 118 2.07 6.96 -7.52
CA VAL A 118 2.75 6.48 -6.29
C VAL A 118 2.28 7.28 -5.06
N LEU A 119 2.33 8.61 -5.11
CA LEU A 119 2.03 9.47 -3.95
C LEU A 119 0.60 9.28 -3.41
N SER A 120 -0.37 8.98 -4.28
CA SER A 120 -1.76 8.72 -3.85
C SER A 120 -1.91 7.49 -2.95
N ARG A 121 -0.95 6.56 -2.98
CA ARG A 121 -0.93 5.31 -2.22
C ARG A 121 -0.11 5.39 -0.93
N ILE A 122 0.76 6.38 -0.79
CA ILE A 122 1.62 6.57 0.38
C ILE A 122 0.81 7.03 1.59
N ALA A 123 0.99 6.33 2.72
CA ALA A 123 0.35 6.60 4.00
C ALA A 123 -1.18 6.78 3.92
N ASP A 124 -1.87 6.12 2.98
CA ASP A 124 -3.32 6.14 2.89
C ASP A 124 -3.95 4.77 3.14
N LEU A 125 -4.49 4.60 4.35
CA LEU A 125 -5.17 3.39 4.79
C LEU A 125 -6.33 2.98 3.87
N SER A 126 -7.07 3.95 3.32
CA SER A 126 -8.24 3.62 2.48
C SER A 126 -7.79 2.99 1.17
N VAL A 127 -6.76 3.54 0.55
CA VAL A 127 -6.21 3.04 -0.73
C VAL A 127 -5.55 1.69 -0.51
N PHE A 128 -4.73 1.56 0.53
CA PHE A 128 -4.12 0.29 0.92
C PHE A 128 -5.16 -0.83 1.13
N LEU A 129 -6.21 -0.58 1.92
CA LEU A 129 -7.26 -1.58 2.15
C LEU A 129 -8.11 -1.84 0.91
N GLN A 130 -8.15 -0.91 -0.04
CA GLN A 130 -8.86 -1.10 -1.30
C GLN A 130 -8.08 -2.01 -2.25
N GLU A 131 -6.75 -1.89 -2.28
CA GLU A 131 -5.88 -2.73 -3.11
C GLU A 131 -5.62 -4.11 -2.49
N PHE A 132 -5.66 -4.23 -1.16
CA PHE A 132 -5.44 -5.51 -0.48
C PHE A 132 -6.62 -6.48 -0.53
N LYS A 133 -7.86 -5.96 -0.55
CA LYS A 133 -9.09 -6.75 -0.46
C LYS A 133 -9.58 -7.23 -1.83
#